data_AF-A0A1L7CNR3-F1
#
_entry.id   AF-A0A1L7CNR3-F1
#
_cell.length_a   1.000
_cell.length_b   1.000
_cell.length_c   1.000
_cell.angle_alpha   90.00
_cell.angle_beta   90.00
_cell.angle_gamma   90.00
#
_symmetry.space_group_name_H-M   'P 1'
#
loop_
_entity.id
_entity.type
_entity.pdbx_description
1 polymer ?
#
loop_
_entity_poly.entity_id
_entity_poly.type
_entity_poly.pdbx_seq_one_letter_code
_entity_poly.pdbx_strand_id
1 'polypeptide(L)'
;MPDDEPNAITAEDLFAASTLSIRFEAVAAKRLIFDAEKASKVEGLFRKLPDVSVAEATDADFKKMSALYSFIKSNLGRPNVPNSNRWVSASKLVARKRPRIFPVRDNVVSTYLGINKTRDHRWDWGVYRSIMSDNAVKEALAEFRSSLSCDRVDHDCLDREPALRLLDVALWTHAIKK
;
A
#
# COMPACT_ATOMS: atom_id res chain seq x y z
N MET A 1 7.31 13.72 -1.33
CA MET A 1 7.78 14.17 -2.66
C MET A 1 6.65 13.95 -3.66
N PRO A 2 6.43 14.85 -4.63
CA PRO A 2 5.54 14.60 -5.76
C PRO A 2 5.94 13.29 -6.46
N ASP A 3 4.96 12.55 -6.97
CA ASP A 3 5.20 11.35 -7.77
C ASP A 3 5.17 11.74 -9.25
N ASP A 4 6.33 12.04 -9.81
CA ASP A 4 6.47 12.56 -11.18
C ASP A 4 6.16 11.50 -12.24
N GLU A 5 6.22 10.21 -11.87
CA GLU A 5 5.86 9.09 -12.74
C GLU A 5 4.76 8.23 -12.09
N PRO A 6 3.52 8.73 -12.01
CA PRO A 6 2.46 8.09 -11.22
C PRO A 6 2.11 6.69 -11.71
N ASN A 7 2.39 6.35 -12.97
CA ASN A 7 2.10 5.03 -13.53
C ASN A 7 3.34 4.13 -13.67
N ALA A 8 4.53 4.58 -13.31
CA ALA A 8 5.75 3.74 -13.34
C ALA A 8 6.19 3.37 -11.92
N ILE A 9 7.06 2.36 -11.80
CA ILE A 9 7.81 2.12 -10.56
C ILE A 9 9.20 2.69 -10.77
N THR A 10 9.62 3.59 -9.90
CA THR A 10 10.94 4.24 -9.98
C THR A 10 11.89 3.72 -8.88
N ALA A 11 13.15 4.12 -8.96
CA ALA A 11 14.12 3.87 -7.89
C ALA A 11 13.70 4.53 -6.57
N GLU A 12 13.05 5.70 -6.62
CA GLU A 12 12.53 6.40 -5.46
C GLU A 12 11.41 5.61 -4.77
N ASP A 13 10.54 4.97 -5.55
CA ASP A 13 9.48 4.12 -5.02
C ASP A 13 10.03 2.91 -4.27
N LEU A 14 11.07 2.27 -4.84
CA LEU A 14 11.76 1.16 -4.18
C LEU A 14 12.48 1.61 -2.91
N PHE A 15 13.16 2.77 -2.96
CA PHE A 15 13.82 3.34 -1.79
C PHE A 15 12.80 3.67 -0.69
N ALA A 16 11.74 4.40 -1.02
CA ALA A 16 10.68 4.77 -0.09
C ALA A 16 10.00 3.54 0.51
N ALA A 17 9.66 2.52 -0.30
CA ALA A 17 9.08 1.30 0.23
C ALA A 17 10.07 0.51 1.11
N SER A 18 11.38 0.58 0.86
CA SER A 18 12.39 -0.12 1.66
C SER A 18 12.54 0.42 3.09
N THR A 19 12.18 1.67 3.34
CA THR A 19 12.17 2.26 4.69
C THR A 19 11.12 1.61 5.60
N LEU A 20 10.15 0.91 5.02
CA LEU A 20 9.12 0.15 5.74
C LEU A 20 9.59 -1.28 6.10
N SER A 21 10.86 -1.45 6.46
CA SER A 21 11.44 -2.74 6.88
C SER A 21 11.31 -3.87 5.84
N ILE A 22 11.44 -3.55 4.55
CA ILE A 22 11.55 -4.54 3.47
C ILE A 22 12.80 -4.27 2.64
N ARG A 23 13.30 -5.29 1.94
CA ARG A 23 14.39 -5.16 0.99
C ARG A 23 13.96 -5.65 -0.38
N PHE A 24 14.37 -4.92 -1.40
CA PHE A 24 14.21 -5.32 -2.80
C PHE A 24 15.52 -5.88 -3.31
N GLU A 25 15.46 -7.03 -3.97
CA GLU A 25 16.63 -7.55 -4.66
C GLU A 25 16.91 -6.73 -5.92
N ALA A 26 18.19 -6.54 -6.26
CA ALA A 26 18.59 -5.80 -7.46
C ALA A 26 17.97 -6.40 -8.75
N VAL A 27 17.83 -7.73 -8.82
CA VAL A 27 17.19 -8.40 -9.96
C VAL A 27 15.70 -8.07 -10.05
N ALA A 28 15.00 -7.97 -8.93
CA ALA A 28 13.60 -7.57 -8.89
C ALA A 28 13.43 -6.10 -9.29
N ALA A 29 14.29 -5.22 -8.77
CA ALA A 29 14.34 -3.82 -9.16
C ALA A 29 14.57 -3.67 -10.68
N LYS A 30 15.54 -4.40 -11.22
CA LYS A 30 15.82 -4.41 -12.66
C LYS A 30 14.61 -4.82 -13.50
N ARG A 31 13.88 -5.86 -13.07
CA ARG A 31 12.68 -6.34 -13.77
C ARG A 31 11.51 -5.36 -13.71
N LEU A 32 11.36 -4.58 -12.65
CA LEU A 32 10.24 -3.65 -12.52
C LEU A 32 10.52 -2.28 -13.15
N ILE A 33 11.78 -1.87 -13.20
CA ILE A 33 12.18 -0.53 -13.67
C ILE A 33 12.74 -0.57 -15.11
N PHE A 34 13.65 -1.50 -15.42
CA PHE A 34 14.47 -1.43 -16.64
C PHE A 34 14.09 -2.46 -17.71
N ASP A 35 13.24 -3.44 -17.39
CA ASP A 35 12.71 -4.38 -18.38
C ASP A 35 11.50 -3.76 -19.06
N ALA A 36 11.64 -3.38 -20.34
CA ALA A 36 10.65 -2.59 -21.07
C ALA A 36 9.28 -3.26 -21.14
N GLU A 37 9.21 -4.58 -21.33
CA GLU A 37 7.95 -5.31 -21.40
C GLU A 37 7.24 -5.28 -20.03
N LYS A 38 7.99 -5.54 -18.96
CA LYS A 38 7.44 -5.54 -17.60
C LYS A 38 7.06 -4.15 -17.12
N ALA A 39 7.89 -3.14 -17.40
CA ALA A 39 7.62 -1.75 -17.07
C ALA A 39 6.35 -1.26 -17.78
N SER A 40 6.22 -1.52 -19.10
CA SER A 40 5.00 -1.20 -19.85
C SER A 40 3.77 -1.93 -19.30
N LYS A 41 3.93 -3.19 -18.87
CA LYS A 41 2.83 -3.95 -18.24
C LYS A 41 2.41 -3.35 -16.89
N VAL A 42 3.37 -2.95 -16.05
CA VAL A 42 3.11 -2.23 -14.78
C VAL A 42 2.33 -0.94 -15.07
N GLU A 43 2.78 -0.17 -16.05
CA GLU A 43 2.15 1.08 -16.43
C GLU A 43 0.70 0.90 -16.88
N GLY A 44 0.46 -0.07 -17.77
CA GLY A 44 -0.89 -0.42 -18.22
C GLY A 44 -1.79 -0.94 -17.08
N LEU A 45 -1.23 -1.51 -16.02
CA LEU A 45 -1.98 -1.93 -14.83
C LEU A 45 -2.28 -0.75 -13.90
N PHE A 46 -1.35 0.18 -13.70
CA PHE A 46 -1.59 1.41 -12.95
C PHE A 46 -2.65 2.30 -13.59
N ARG A 47 -2.59 2.49 -14.92
CA ARG A 47 -3.56 3.29 -15.68
C ARG A 47 -5.00 2.75 -15.59
N LYS A 48 -5.18 1.47 -15.26
CA LYS A 48 -6.51 0.86 -15.08
C LYS A 48 -7.10 1.12 -13.71
N LEU A 49 -6.29 1.50 -12.72
CA LEU A 49 -6.80 1.73 -11.38
C LEU A 49 -7.67 2.99 -11.32
N PRO A 50 -8.74 2.96 -10.51
CA PRO A 50 -9.50 4.17 -10.24
C PRO A 50 -8.69 5.13 -9.36
N ASP A 51 -8.99 6.42 -9.47
CA ASP A 51 -8.50 7.45 -8.54
C ASP A 51 -9.52 7.72 -7.43
N VAL A 52 -9.72 6.71 -6.58
CA VAL A 52 -10.68 6.74 -5.47
C VAL A 52 -10.01 6.29 -4.17
N SER A 53 -10.66 6.57 -3.04
CA SER A 53 -10.24 6.00 -1.76
C SER A 53 -10.63 4.52 -1.65
N VAL A 54 -9.99 3.78 -0.74
CA VAL A 54 -10.38 2.39 -0.46
C VAL A 54 -11.83 2.26 0.03
N ALA A 55 -12.39 3.30 0.66
CA ALA A 55 -13.78 3.34 1.11
C ALA A 55 -14.78 3.36 -0.05
N GLU A 56 -14.39 3.95 -1.18
CA GLU A 56 -15.20 4.11 -2.39
C GLU A 56 -14.95 2.99 -3.42
N ALA A 57 -13.91 2.18 -3.21
CA ALA A 57 -13.50 1.15 -4.13
C ALA A 57 -14.55 0.02 -4.24
N THR A 58 -14.89 -0.34 -5.47
CA THR A 58 -15.83 -1.44 -5.75
C THR A 58 -15.10 -2.79 -5.84
N ASP A 59 -15.86 -3.89 -5.84
CA ASP A 59 -15.30 -5.23 -6.06
C ASP A 59 -14.68 -5.36 -7.47
N ALA A 60 -15.17 -4.60 -8.45
CA ALA A 60 -14.55 -4.51 -9.77
C ALA A 60 -13.18 -3.83 -9.70
N ASP A 61 -13.03 -2.81 -8.83
CA ASP A 61 -11.75 -2.16 -8.60
C ASP A 61 -10.78 -3.07 -7.85
N PHE A 62 -11.26 -3.86 -6.90
CA PHE A 62 -10.45 -4.89 -6.24
C PHE A 62 -9.89 -5.93 -7.23
N LYS A 63 -10.61 -6.25 -8.31
CA LYS A 63 -10.05 -7.10 -9.39
C LYS A 63 -8.88 -6.43 -10.10
N LYS A 64 -8.98 -5.13 -10.39
CA LYS A 64 -7.89 -4.34 -11.03
C LYS A 64 -6.69 -4.19 -10.10
N MET A 65 -6.94 -3.88 -8.82
CA MET A 65 -5.93 -3.84 -7.77
C MET A 65 -5.21 -5.19 -7.63
N SER A 66 -5.97 -6.29 -7.66
CA SER A 66 -5.44 -7.66 -7.60
C SER A 66 -4.54 -7.98 -8.78
N ALA A 67 -4.89 -7.52 -9.99
CA ALA A 67 -4.08 -7.73 -11.19
C ALA A 67 -2.72 -7.01 -11.07
N LEU A 68 -2.71 -5.74 -10.66
CA LEU A 68 -1.47 -4.99 -10.40
C LEU A 68 -0.64 -5.65 -9.30
N TYR A 69 -1.25 -5.91 -8.15
CA TYR A 69 -0.59 -6.50 -6.99
C TYR A 69 0.04 -7.86 -7.34
N SER A 70 -0.69 -8.73 -8.04
CA SER A 70 -0.23 -10.06 -8.41
C SER A 70 0.92 -9.99 -9.41
N PHE A 71 0.88 -9.04 -10.36
CA PHE A 71 1.97 -8.83 -11.33
C PHE A 71 3.23 -8.31 -10.65
N ILE A 72 3.13 -7.35 -9.73
CA ILE A 72 4.29 -6.88 -8.97
C ILE A 72 4.84 -8.03 -8.12
N LYS A 73 3.98 -8.71 -7.36
CA LYS A 73 4.37 -9.84 -6.48
C LYS A 73 5.11 -10.95 -7.23
N SER A 74 4.67 -11.30 -8.44
CA SER A 74 5.33 -12.36 -9.23
C SER A 74 6.72 -11.93 -9.72
N ASN A 75 6.95 -10.64 -9.93
CA ASN A 75 8.22 -10.08 -10.39
C ASN A 75 9.21 -9.75 -9.26
N LEU A 76 8.75 -9.71 -8.01
CA LEU A 76 9.60 -9.48 -6.83
C LEU A 76 10.42 -10.70 -6.38
N GLY A 77 10.09 -11.90 -6.88
CA GLY A 77 10.75 -13.13 -6.49
C GLY A 77 11.80 -13.65 -7.46
N ARG A 78 12.76 -14.43 -6.96
CA ARG A 78 13.49 -15.37 -7.81
C ARG A 78 12.62 -16.60 -8.10
N PRO A 79 12.64 -17.13 -9.34
CA PRO A 79 12.23 -18.50 -9.58
C PRO A 79 12.99 -19.41 -8.61
N ASN A 80 12.32 -20.37 -7.97
CA ASN A 80 12.93 -21.44 -7.17
C ASN A 80 13.61 -21.06 -5.84
N VAL A 81 13.42 -19.84 -5.31
CA VAL A 81 13.82 -19.50 -3.93
C VAL A 81 12.59 -19.46 -3.01
N PRO A 82 12.48 -20.38 -2.03
CA PRO A 82 11.42 -20.34 -1.04
C PRO A 82 11.50 -19.04 -0.22
N ASN A 83 10.37 -18.33 -0.12
CA ASN A 83 10.12 -17.22 0.79
C ASN A 83 11.17 -16.08 0.83
N SER A 84 11.03 -15.13 -0.08
CA SER A 84 11.15 -13.73 0.31
C SER A 84 9.74 -13.19 0.54
N ASN A 85 9.60 -12.17 1.40
CA ASN A 85 8.35 -11.56 1.85
C ASN A 85 7.58 -10.81 0.73
N ARG A 86 7.50 -11.38 -0.49
CA ARG A 86 7.04 -10.76 -1.75
C ARG A 86 5.64 -10.18 -1.63
N TRP A 87 4.77 -10.81 -0.85
CA TRP A 87 3.42 -10.35 -0.60
C TRP A 87 3.37 -9.02 0.17
N VAL A 88 4.17 -8.86 1.22
CA VAL A 88 4.32 -7.62 2.00
C VAL A 88 5.09 -6.59 1.19
N SER A 89 6.16 -6.99 0.49
CA SER A 89 6.91 -6.10 -0.39
C SER A 89 6.04 -5.51 -1.51
N ALA A 90 5.23 -6.34 -2.17
CA ALA A 90 4.29 -5.89 -3.18
C ALA A 90 3.26 -4.92 -2.58
N SER A 91 2.71 -5.25 -1.40
CA SER A 91 1.70 -4.41 -0.74
C SER A 91 2.27 -3.04 -0.36
N LYS A 92 3.46 -3.00 0.25
CA LYS A 92 4.14 -1.75 0.61
C LYS A 92 4.49 -0.90 -0.62
N LEU A 93 4.90 -1.54 -1.71
CA LEU A 93 5.20 -0.84 -2.96
C LEU A 93 3.95 -0.23 -3.63
N VAL A 94 2.85 -0.98 -3.76
CA VAL A 94 1.60 -0.43 -4.32
C VAL A 94 0.96 0.61 -3.40
N ALA A 95 1.10 0.46 -2.09
CA ALA A 95 0.68 1.44 -1.11
C ALA A 95 1.46 2.76 -1.27
N ARG A 96 2.77 2.71 -1.61
CA ARG A 96 3.57 3.91 -1.92
C ARG A 96 3.09 4.62 -3.19
N LYS A 97 2.70 3.90 -4.24
CA LYS A 97 2.23 4.48 -5.52
C LYS A 97 0.79 4.95 -5.50
N ARG A 98 -0.06 4.28 -4.73
CA ARG A 98 -1.52 4.53 -4.69
C ARG A 98 -1.99 4.53 -3.23
N PRO A 99 -1.56 5.54 -2.44
CA PRO A 99 -1.76 5.55 -1.00
C PRO A 99 -3.22 5.73 -0.57
N ARG A 100 -4.10 6.18 -1.47
CA ARG A 100 -5.54 6.33 -1.22
C ARG A 100 -6.30 5.01 -1.22
N ILE A 101 -5.83 4.00 -1.99
CA ILE A 101 -6.61 2.79 -2.29
C ILE A 101 -5.97 1.49 -1.79
N PHE A 102 -4.63 1.41 -1.71
CA PHE A 102 -3.95 0.21 -1.19
C PHE A 102 -3.54 0.41 0.26
N PRO A 103 -4.07 -0.37 1.22
CA PRO A 103 -3.58 -0.36 2.60
C PRO A 103 -2.16 -0.93 2.69
N VAL A 104 -1.41 -0.50 3.70
CA VAL A 104 -0.10 -1.09 4.00
C VAL A 104 -0.32 -2.41 4.74
N ARG A 105 -0.05 -3.54 4.07
CA ARG A 105 -0.08 -4.84 4.74
C ARG A 105 1.13 -4.98 5.66
N ASP A 106 0.85 -5.21 6.92
CA ASP A 106 1.81 -5.61 7.94
C ASP A 106 1.33 -6.85 8.69
N ASN A 107 2.24 -7.73 9.11
CA ASN A 107 1.86 -8.98 9.80
C ASN A 107 1.26 -8.71 11.18
N VAL A 108 1.71 -7.68 11.89
CA VAL A 108 1.21 -7.30 13.22
C VAL A 108 -0.24 -6.81 13.08
N VAL A 109 -0.48 -5.90 12.14
CA VAL A 109 -1.83 -5.38 11.85
C VAL A 109 -2.74 -6.48 11.31
N SER A 110 -2.24 -7.34 10.41
CA SER A 110 -3.03 -8.44 9.86
C SER A 110 -3.47 -9.44 10.92
N THR A 111 -2.62 -9.66 11.94
CA THR A 111 -2.93 -10.53 13.08
C THR A 111 -3.95 -9.86 14.00
N TYR A 112 -3.75 -8.58 14.31
CA TYR A 112 -4.68 -7.79 15.11
C TYR A 112 -6.10 -7.75 14.54
N LEU A 113 -6.23 -7.52 13.22
CA LEU A 113 -7.51 -7.49 12.53
C LEU A 113 -8.08 -8.90 12.23
N GLY A 114 -7.34 -9.97 12.53
CA GLY A 114 -7.76 -11.35 12.24
C GLY A 114 -7.84 -11.70 10.75
N ILE A 115 -7.22 -10.89 9.88
CA ILE A 115 -7.26 -11.03 8.41
C ILE A 115 -6.09 -11.86 7.86
N ASN A 116 -5.19 -12.34 8.72
CA ASN A 116 -4.11 -13.26 8.33
C ASN A 116 -4.57 -14.68 8.00
N LYS A 117 -5.86 -15.02 8.25
CA LYS A 117 -6.40 -16.38 8.09
C LYS A 117 -6.70 -16.74 6.64
N THR A 118 -6.97 -15.74 5.78
CA THR A 118 -7.28 -15.96 4.38
C THR A 118 -6.03 -15.67 3.53
N ARG A 119 -5.83 -16.46 2.47
CA ARG A 119 -4.77 -16.19 1.47
C ARG A 119 -5.24 -15.25 0.35
N ASP A 120 -6.34 -14.52 0.58
CA ASP A 120 -6.96 -13.62 -0.40
C ASP A 120 -6.83 -12.17 0.05
N HIS A 121 -5.89 -11.44 -0.57
CA HIS A 121 -5.67 -10.02 -0.27
C HIS A 121 -6.88 -9.13 -0.56
N ARG A 122 -7.86 -9.59 -1.35
CA ARG A 122 -9.11 -8.83 -1.59
C ARG A 122 -10.01 -8.82 -0.36
N TRP A 123 -9.97 -9.89 0.44
CA TRP A 123 -10.67 -9.93 1.72
C TRP A 123 -10.16 -8.82 2.64
N ASP A 124 -8.84 -8.71 2.74
CA ASP A 124 -8.18 -7.68 3.54
C ASP A 124 -8.62 -6.28 3.09
N TRP A 125 -8.58 -6.02 1.78
CA TRP A 125 -9.04 -4.73 1.23
C TRP A 125 -10.52 -4.46 1.53
N GLY A 126 -11.36 -5.50 1.56
CA GLY A 126 -12.76 -5.40 2.00
C GLY A 126 -12.89 -4.99 3.46
N VAL A 127 -12.04 -5.52 4.35
CA VAL A 127 -11.99 -5.11 5.77
C VAL A 127 -11.56 -3.65 5.88
N TYR A 128 -10.51 -3.24 5.16
CA TYR A 128 -10.08 -1.84 5.14
C TYR A 128 -11.14 -0.90 4.55
N ARG A 129 -11.85 -1.31 3.49
CA ARG A 129 -13.01 -0.58 2.96
C ARG A 129 -14.06 -0.41 4.04
N SER A 130 -14.45 -1.48 4.74
CA SER A 130 -15.44 -1.42 5.82
C SER A 130 -15.03 -0.46 6.94
N ILE A 131 -13.77 -0.52 7.39
CA ILE A 131 -13.24 0.38 8.44
C ILE A 131 -13.26 1.83 7.95
N MET A 132 -12.81 2.08 6.72
CA MET A 132 -12.76 3.44 6.16
C MET A 132 -14.13 3.99 5.75
N SER A 133 -15.15 3.14 5.62
CA SER A 133 -16.53 3.55 5.35
C SER A 133 -17.28 3.95 6.64
N ASP A 134 -16.83 3.50 7.81
CA ASP A 134 -17.43 3.79 9.11
C ASP A 134 -17.29 5.28 9.48
N ASN A 135 -18.40 5.92 9.86
CA ASN A 135 -18.41 7.36 10.17
C ASN A 135 -17.64 7.69 11.45
N ALA A 136 -17.73 6.85 12.49
CA ALA A 136 -16.99 7.07 13.73
C ALA A 136 -15.49 6.96 13.48
N VAL A 137 -15.05 6.06 12.60
CA VAL A 137 -13.64 5.98 12.19
C VAL A 137 -13.21 7.22 11.40
N LYS A 138 -14.03 7.70 10.47
CA LYS A 138 -13.72 8.93 9.70
C LYS A 138 -13.58 10.14 10.61
N GLU A 139 -14.51 10.32 11.54
CA GLU A 139 -14.49 11.39 12.54
C GLU A 139 -13.24 11.29 13.42
N ALA A 140 -12.94 10.09 13.95
CA ALA A 140 -11.74 9.88 14.76
C ALA A 140 -10.44 10.15 13.99
N LEU A 141 -10.36 9.81 12.71
CA LEU A 141 -9.19 10.11 11.88
C LEU A 141 -9.05 11.62 11.58
N ALA A 142 -10.16 12.33 11.41
CA ALA A 142 -10.17 13.78 11.23
C ALA A 142 -9.73 14.49 12.52
N GLU A 143 -10.28 14.10 13.68
CA GLU A 143 -9.86 14.59 14.99
C GLU A 143 -8.39 14.29 15.26
N PHE A 144 -7.94 13.06 14.99
CA PHE A 144 -6.54 12.66 15.14
C PHE A 144 -5.63 13.55 14.29
N ARG A 145 -5.97 13.79 13.02
CA ARG A 145 -5.21 14.72 12.16
C ARG A 145 -5.14 16.11 12.77
N SER A 146 -6.27 16.67 13.21
CA SER A 146 -6.30 17.99 13.83
C SER A 146 -5.48 18.06 15.12
N SER A 147 -5.40 16.97 15.88
CA SER A 147 -4.61 16.90 17.12
C SER A 147 -3.09 16.88 16.90
N LEU A 148 -2.62 16.58 15.68
CA LEU A 148 -1.19 16.55 15.35
C LEU A 148 -0.57 17.94 15.14
N SER A 149 -1.31 19.02 15.44
CA SER A 149 -0.83 20.39 15.42
C SER A 149 0.18 20.66 16.53
N CYS A 150 1.43 20.31 16.30
CA CYS A 150 2.56 20.75 17.11
C CYS A 150 3.72 21.16 16.19
N ASP A 151 4.57 22.07 16.67
CA ASP A 151 5.69 22.68 15.93
C ASP A 151 6.72 21.69 15.35
N ARG A 152 6.61 20.40 15.67
CA ARG A 152 7.49 19.32 15.20
C ARG A 152 6.95 18.59 13.97
N VAL A 153 5.73 18.86 13.55
CA VAL A 153 5.08 18.20 12.41
C VAL A 153 5.07 19.16 11.22
N ASP A 154 5.63 18.71 10.11
CA ASP A 154 5.45 19.36 8.81
C ASP A 154 3.98 19.20 8.39
N HIS A 155 3.20 20.26 8.60
CA HIS A 155 1.77 20.32 8.30
C HIS A 155 1.48 20.10 6.82
N ASP A 156 2.30 20.65 5.92
CA ASP A 156 2.15 20.46 4.48
C ASP A 156 2.37 18.99 4.09
N CYS A 157 3.29 18.28 4.77
CA CYS A 157 3.45 16.85 4.59
C CYS A 157 2.23 16.08 5.08
N LEU A 158 1.73 16.39 6.29
CA LEU A 158 0.59 15.69 6.88
C LEU A 158 -0.68 15.86 6.04
N ASP A 159 -0.94 17.06 5.53
CA ASP A 159 -2.12 17.37 4.71
C ASP A 159 -2.14 16.64 3.37
N ARG A 160 -0.97 16.28 2.84
CA ARG A 160 -0.85 15.47 1.62
C ARG A 160 -1.07 13.97 1.85
N GLU A 161 -0.98 13.49 3.08
CA GLU A 161 -1.18 12.08 3.37
C GLU A 161 -2.68 11.73 3.37
N PRO A 162 -3.13 10.69 2.66
CA PRO A 162 -4.54 10.31 2.67
C PRO A 162 -4.94 9.68 4.00
N ALA A 163 -6.22 9.76 4.37
CA ALA A 163 -6.75 9.20 5.61
C ALA A 163 -6.39 7.72 5.84
N LEU A 164 -6.26 6.93 4.77
CA LEU A 164 -5.82 5.54 4.85
C LEU A 164 -4.42 5.39 5.46
N ARG A 165 -3.49 6.33 5.24
CA ARG A 165 -2.15 6.32 5.86
C ARG A 165 -2.20 6.58 7.35
N LEU A 166 -3.09 7.49 7.79
CA LEU A 166 -3.31 7.73 9.21
C LEU A 166 -3.88 6.47 9.88
N LEU A 167 -4.82 5.79 9.21
CA LEU A 167 -5.35 4.52 9.69
C LEU A 167 -4.25 3.44 9.80
N ASP A 168 -3.41 3.29 8.77
CA ASP A 168 -2.31 2.31 8.79
C ASP A 168 -1.38 2.54 10.00
N VAL A 169 -1.01 3.79 10.27
CA VAL A 169 -0.17 4.16 11.43
C VAL A 169 -0.90 3.93 12.76
N ALA A 170 -2.17 4.32 12.87
CA ALA A 170 -2.96 4.15 14.08
C ALA A 170 -3.14 2.66 14.42
N LEU A 171 -3.48 1.83 13.44
CA LEU A 171 -3.62 0.38 13.60
C LEU A 171 -2.30 -0.27 14.02
N TRP A 172 -1.20 0.07 13.35
CA TRP A 172 0.11 -0.47 13.71
C TRP A 172 0.52 -0.07 15.12
N THR A 173 0.39 1.21 15.47
CA THR A 173 0.74 1.76 16.80
C THR A 173 -0.08 1.09 17.91
N HIS A 174 -1.35 0.82 17.66
CA HIS A 174 -2.19 0.09 18.61
C HIS A 174 -1.79 -1.39 18.70
N ALA A 175 -1.56 -2.03 17.56
CA ALA A 175 -1.30 -3.46 17.50
C ALA A 175 0.06 -3.86 18.10
N ILE A 176 1.08 -3.00 18.09
CA ILE A 176 2.38 -3.27 18.72
C ILE A 176 2.37 -3.12 20.26
N LYS A 177 1.35 -2.49 20.83
CA LYS A 177 1.20 -2.30 22.29
C LYS A 177 0.49 -3.48 22.97
N LYS A 178 -0.09 -4.39 22.19
CA LYS A 178 -0.77 -5.61 22.65
C LYS A 178 0.16 -6.79 22.57
#